data_AF-A0AAD6ATY7-F1
#
_entry.id   AF-A0AAD6ATY7-F1
#
_cell.length_a   1.000
_cell.length_b   1.000
_cell.length_c   1.000
_cell.angle_alpha   90.00
_cell.angle_beta   90.00
_cell.angle_gamma   90.00
#
_symmetry.space_group_name_H-M   'P 1'
#
loop_
_entity.id
_entity.type
_entity.pdbx_description
1 polymer ?
#
loop_
_entity_poly.entity_id
_entity_poly.type
_entity_poly.pdbx_seq_one_letter_code
_entity_poly.pdbx_strand_id
1 'polypeptide(L)'
;MVERLLEQEKAIAQVLGADKKSRHLVPTWQDIDVLESINKAVSPLKEFTDALSGEAYVSVSYLKPVIHLLNNSLLQPEEGPAPRRSC
;
A
#
# COMPACT_ATOMS: atom_id res chain seq x y z
N MET A 1 3.86 -5.61 -4.29
CA MET A 1 3.91 -6.76 -3.34
C MET A 1 2.63 -6.84 -2.54
N VAL A 2 2.20 -5.74 -1.90
CA VAL A 2 0.93 -5.65 -1.16
C VAL A 2 -0.28 -5.94 -2.05
N GLU A 3 -0.35 -5.34 -3.24
CA GLU A 3 -1.34 -5.64 -4.27
C GLU A 3 -1.57 -7.15 -4.51
N ARG A 4 -0.49 -7.91 -4.73
CA ARG A 4 -0.57 -9.37 -4.93
C ARG A 4 -1.06 -10.13 -3.70
N LEU A 5 -0.77 -9.62 -2.51
CA LEU A 5 -1.23 -10.22 -1.25
C LEU A 5 -2.75 -10.05 -1.12
N LEU A 6 -3.26 -8.86 -1.43
CA LEU A 6 -4.70 -8.58 -1.46
C LEU A 6 -5.42 -9.43 -2.52
N GLU A 7 -4.87 -9.56 -3.73
CA GLU A 7 -5.42 -10.42 -4.78
C GLU A 7 -5.51 -11.90 -4.36
N GLN A 8 -4.53 -12.37 -3.58
CA GLN A 8 -4.40 -13.77 -3.18
C GLN A 8 -4.88 -14.05 -1.74
N GLU A 9 -5.59 -13.11 -1.12
CA GLU A 9 -6.03 -13.19 0.29
C GLU A 9 -6.66 -14.56 0.61
N LYS A 10 -7.61 -15.02 -0.21
CA LYS A 10 -8.32 -16.28 -0.01
C LYS A 10 -7.39 -17.49 -0.07
N ALA A 11 -6.44 -17.49 -0.99
CA ALA A 11 -5.46 -18.57 -1.11
C ALA A 11 -4.52 -18.59 0.11
N ILE A 12 -4.08 -17.42 0.57
CA ILE A 12 -3.25 -17.26 1.76
C ILE A 12 -4.00 -17.74 3.00
N ALA A 13 -5.26 -17.33 3.19
CA ALA A 13 -6.09 -17.75 4.32
C ALA A 13 -6.34 -19.27 4.33
N GLN A 14 -6.52 -19.89 3.16
CA GLN A 14 -6.65 -21.35 3.05
C GLN A 14 -5.37 -22.08 3.47
N VAL A 15 -4.21 -21.65 2.96
CA VAL A 15 -2.92 -22.27 3.27
C VAL A 15 -2.57 -22.09 4.75
N LEU A 16 -2.71 -20.87 5.28
CA LEU A 16 -2.38 -20.57 6.67
C LEU A 16 -3.40 -21.18 7.65
N GLY A 17 -4.66 -21.30 7.25
CA GLY A 17 -5.72 -21.92 8.05
C GLY A 17 -5.66 -23.45 8.12
N ALA A 18 -5.06 -24.09 7.11
CA ALA A 18 -4.89 -25.54 7.07
C ALA A 18 -3.81 -26.04 8.04
N ASP A 19 -2.77 -25.26 8.30
CA ASP A 19 -1.74 -25.59 9.28
C ASP A 19 -2.05 -25.03 10.69
N LYS A 20 -2.06 -25.91 11.69
CA LYS A 20 -2.33 -25.54 13.09
C LYS A 20 -1.30 -24.56 13.65
N LYS A 21 -0.05 -24.61 13.18
CA LYS A 21 0.99 -23.70 13.66
C LYS A 21 0.85 -22.32 13.06
N SER A 22 0.45 -22.19 11.79
CA SER A 22 0.28 -20.90 11.11
C SER A 22 -1.12 -20.29 11.22
N ARG A 23 -2.11 -20.99 11.78
CA ARG A 23 -3.51 -20.53 11.82
C ARG A 23 -3.71 -19.16 12.48
N HIS A 24 -2.84 -18.79 13.42
CA HIS A 24 -2.86 -17.48 14.09
C HIS A 24 -2.35 -16.33 13.19
N LEU A 25 -1.79 -16.63 12.03
CA LEU A 25 -1.30 -15.67 11.03
C LEU A 25 -2.31 -15.41 9.91
N VAL A 26 -3.49 -16.06 9.94
CA VAL A 26 -4.54 -15.79 8.96
C VAL A 26 -4.94 -14.31 9.08
N PRO A 27 -4.83 -13.51 8.00
CA PRO A 27 -5.14 -12.10 8.05
C PRO A 27 -6.58 -11.88 8.52
N THR A 28 -6.76 -10.95 9.46
CA THR A 28 -8.08 -10.49 9.87
C THR A 28 -8.55 -9.38 8.94
N TRP A 29 -9.85 -9.04 9.00
CA TRP A 29 -10.40 -7.93 8.24
C TRP A 29 -9.67 -6.60 8.50
N GLN A 30 -9.18 -6.38 9.73
CA GLN A 30 -8.42 -5.17 10.09
C GLN A 30 -7.06 -5.14 9.39
N ASP A 31 -6.39 -6.29 9.29
CA ASP A 31 -5.12 -6.40 8.60
C ASP A 31 -5.30 -6.11 7.10
N ILE A 32 -6.41 -6.59 6.50
CA ILE A 32 -6.74 -6.33 5.11
C ILE A 32 -7.03 -4.84 4.87
N ASP A 33 -7.84 -4.20 5.70
CA ASP A 33 -8.13 -2.75 5.59
C ASP A 33 -6.85 -1.89 5.66
N VAL A 34 -5.93 -2.26 6.55
CA VAL A 34 -4.63 -1.58 6.68
C VAL A 34 -3.77 -1.82 5.43
N LEU A 35 -3.73 -3.05 4.93
CA LEU A 35 -2.98 -3.38 3.71
C LEU A 35 -3.54 -2.68 2.47
N GLU A 36 -4.86 -2.54 2.35
CA GLU A 36 -5.50 -1.75 1.30
C GLU A 36 -5.11 -0.27 1.37
N SER A 37 -5.12 0.30 2.58
CA SER A 37 -4.70 1.68 2.82
C SER A 37 -3.24 1.91 2.44
N ILE A 38 -2.35 0.98 2.82
CA ILE A 38 -0.93 1.01 2.44
C ILE A 38 -0.78 0.88 0.93
N ASN A 39 -1.52 -0.04 0.30
CA ASN A 39 -1.46 -0.23 -1.14
C ASN A 39 -1.89 1.05 -1.88
N LYS A 40 -2.98 1.70 -1.44
CA LYS A 40 -3.46 2.96 -2.02
C LYS A 40 -2.40 4.06 -1.91
N ALA A 41 -1.74 4.20 -0.76
CA ALA A 41 -0.71 5.22 -0.56
C ALA A 41 0.58 4.94 -1.37
N VAL A 42 0.96 3.67 -1.54
CA VAL A 42 2.24 3.29 -2.14
C VAL A 42 2.13 2.96 -3.64
N SER A 43 0.94 2.64 -4.16
CA SER A 43 0.74 2.34 -5.59
C SER A 43 1.28 3.41 -6.54
N PRO A 44 1.07 4.72 -6.31
CA PRO A 44 1.62 5.76 -7.19
C PRO A 44 3.15 5.82 -7.22
N LEU A 45 3.81 5.38 -6.14
CA LEU A 45 5.29 5.28 -6.07
C LEU A 45 5.82 4.13 -6.93
N LYS A 46 5.04 3.07 -7.11
CA LYS A 46 5.41 1.90 -7.93
C LYS A 46 5.59 2.32 -9.39
N GLU A 47 4.58 2.97 -9.97
CA GLU A 47 4.62 3.45 -11.36
C GLU A 47 5.74 4.46 -11.59
N PHE A 48 5.94 5.35 -10.62
CA PHE A 48 7.03 6.32 -10.67
C PHE A 48 8.41 5.65 -10.66
N THR A 49 8.63 4.70 -9.75
CA THR A 49 9.92 4.00 -9.63
C THR A 49 10.21 3.16 -10.86
N ASP A 50 9.18 2.55 -11.45
CA ASP A 50 9.29 1.80 -12.70
C ASP A 50 9.69 2.72 -13.87
N ALA A 51 9.05 3.88 -13.99
CA ALA A 51 9.40 4.89 -14.98
C ALA A 51 10.84 5.40 -14.83
N LEU A 52 11.28 5.71 -13.61
CA LEU A 52 12.67 6.12 -13.35
C LEU A 52 13.68 5.00 -13.58
N SER A 53 13.32 3.75 -13.29
CA SER A 53 14.20 2.60 -13.49
C SER A 53 14.53 2.37 -14.97
N GLY A 54 13.70 2.87 -15.89
CA GLY A 54 13.93 2.79 -17.34
C GLY A 54 14.84 3.89 -17.90
N GLU A 55 15.12 4.94 -17.13
CA GLU A 55 15.89 6.09 -17.60
C GLU A 55 17.40 5.86 -17.50
N ALA A 56 18.13 6.10 -18.60
CA ALA A 56 19.58 5.93 -18.64
C ALA A 56 20.34 7.00 -17.83
N TYR A 57 19.73 8.17 -17.62
CA TYR A 57 20.31 9.29 -16.86
C TYR A 57 19.24 10.02 -16.07
N VAL A 58 19.19 9.80 -14.75
CA VAL A 58 18.31 10.54 -13.85
C VAL A 58 19.01 11.84 -13.43
N SER A 59 18.58 12.99 -13.97
CA SER A 59 19.10 14.29 -13.52
C SER A 59 18.36 14.79 -12.26
N VAL A 60 19.06 15.58 -11.43
CA VAL A 60 18.51 16.13 -10.17
C VAL A 60 17.24 16.96 -10.40
N SER A 61 17.06 17.54 -11.59
CA SER A 61 15.86 18.28 -11.97
C SER A 61 14.58 17.45 -11.96
N TYR A 62 14.65 16.13 -12.17
CA TYR A 62 13.47 15.24 -12.12
C TYR A 62 12.94 15.05 -10.69
N LEU A 63 13.77 15.22 -9.67
CA LEU A 63 13.37 15.01 -8.28
C LEU A 63 12.43 16.12 -7.78
N LYS A 64 12.54 17.34 -8.31
CA LYS A 64 11.73 18.49 -7.87
C LYS A 64 10.22 18.32 -8.15
N PRO A 65 9.76 17.98 -9.37
CA PRO A 65 8.34 17.71 -9.61
C PRO A 65 7.86 16.46 -8.86
N VAL A 66 8.73 15.49 -8.57
CA VAL A 66 8.40 14.27 -7.83
C VAL A 66 8.10 14.57 -6.37
N ILE A 67 8.99 15.30 -5.69
CA ILE A 67 8.77 15.75 -4.31
C ILE A 67 7.51 16.62 -4.23
N HIS A 68 7.26 17.44 -5.25
CA HIS A 68 6.04 18.24 -5.33
C HIS A 68 4.78 17.37 -5.42
N LEU A 69 4.76 16.35 -6.28
CA LEU A 69 3.65 15.41 -6.42
C LEU A 69 3.38 14.63 -5.12
N LEU A 70 4.44 14.15 -4.46
CA LEU A 70 4.33 13.41 -3.21
C LEU A 70 3.69 14.25 -2.11
N ASN A 71 4.22 15.45 -1.88
CA ASN A 71 3.76 16.31 -0.79
C ASN A 71 2.36 16.89 -1.04
N ASN A 72 1.99 17.14 -2.31
CA ASN A 72 0.80 17.92 -2.62
C ASN A 72 -0.35 17.10 -3.22
N SER A 73 -0.16 15.81 -3.46
CA SER A 73 -1.23 14.99 -4.07
C SER A 73 -1.32 13.59 -3.45
N LEU A 74 -0.20 12.97 -3.11
CA LEU A 74 -0.19 11.57 -2.67
C LEU A 74 -0.18 11.40 -1.15
N LEU A 75 0.56 12.25 -0.43
CA LEU A 75 0.71 12.20 1.03
C LEU A 75 -0.22 13.19 1.76
N GLN A 76 -1.16 13.81 1.05
CA GLN A 76 -2.14 14.66 1.71
C GLN A 76 -3.00 13.80 2.64
N PRO A 77 -3.26 14.26 3.88
CA PRO A 77 -4.18 13.57 4.76
C PRO A 77 -5.55 13.51 4.07
N GLU A 78 -6.12 12.31 3.94
CA GLU A 78 -7.50 12.20 3.48
C GLU A 78 -8.40 12.87 4.53
N GLU A 79 -9.19 13.86 4.12
CA GLU A 79 -10.24 14.46 4.95
C GLU A 79 -11.39 13.46 5.12
N GLY A 80 -11.14 12.42 5.91
CA GLY A 80 -12.17 11.49 6.39
C GLY A 80 -12.82 12.02 7.68
N PRO A 81 -14.13 11.78 7.90
CA PRO A 81 -14.81 12.28 9.08
C PRO A 81 -14.15 11.73 10.35
N ALA A 82 -13.94 12.64 11.31
CA ALA A 82 -13.34 12.35 12.62
C ALA A 82 -13.91 11.06 13.25
N PRO A 83 -13.08 10.29 13.99
CA PRO A 83 -13.54 9.05 14.61
C PRO A 83 -14.71 9.39 15.53
N ARG A 84 -15.89 8.84 15.22
CA ARG A 84 -17.02 8.85 16.15
C ARG A 84 -16.55 8.11 17.39
N ARG A 85 -16.21 8.87 18.44
CA ARG A 85 -16.14 8.34 19.79
C ARG A 85 -17.56 7.92 20.16
N SER A 86 -17.84 6.63 20.01
CA SER A 86 -18.99 6.00 20.63
C SER A 86 -18.75 5.98 22.14
N CYS A 87 -19.41 6.91 22.84
CA CYS A 87 -19.85 6.68 24.22
C CYS A 87 -21.28 6.14 24.16
#